data_AF-A0A6V9XFX4-F1
#
_entry.id   AF-A0A6V9XFX4-F1
#
_cell.length_a   1.000
_cell.length_b   1.000
_cell.length_c   1.000
_cell.angle_alpha   90.00
_cell.angle_beta   90.00
_cell.angle_gamma   90.00
#
_symmetry.space_group_name_H-M   'P 1'
#
loop_
_entity.id
_entity.type
_entity.pdbx_description
1 polymer ?
#
loop_
_entity_poly.entity_id
_entity_poly.type
_entity_poly.pdbx_seq_one_letter_code
_entity_poly.pdbx_strand_id
1 'polypeptide(L)'
;EGAQDDWEYYRYDARSQRVVKGSRRQTGSGTQTQRVVYLPGLELRTKSSGESLQTVVAGNVRLLHWESGKPEGLNNDGLRYSYDNLTGNCGLEVDEDGCIISAEEYYPYGGTSLWTG
;
A
#
# COMPACT_ATOMS: atom_id res chain seq x y z
N GLU A 1 -27.45 20.47 -3.80
CA GLU A 1 -27.21 19.06 -3.43
C GLU A 1 -25.81 18.95 -2.83
N GLY A 2 -25.66 18.33 -1.66
CA GLY A 2 -24.36 18.21 -0.99
C GLY A 2 -23.47 17.20 -1.69
N ALA A 3 -22.17 17.48 -1.79
CA ALA A 3 -21.19 16.49 -2.24
C ALA A 3 -21.29 15.23 -1.36
N GLN A 4 -21.16 14.05 -1.97
CA GLN A 4 -21.16 12.81 -1.20
C GLN A 4 -19.90 12.73 -0.34
N ASP A 5 -20.06 12.39 0.94
CA ASP A 5 -18.98 12.36 1.92
C ASP A 5 -17.97 11.23 1.65
N ASP A 6 -16.71 11.53 1.94
CA ASP A 6 -15.61 10.57 1.95
C ASP A 6 -15.74 9.62 3.14
N TRP A 7 -15.42 8.34 2.94
CA TRP A 7 -15.48 7.35 4.01
C TRP A 7 -14.43 6.25 3.87
N GLU A 8 -14.15 5.58 4.99
CA GLU A 8 -13.37 4.35 5.07
C GLU A 8 -14.04 3.38 6.06
N TYR A 9 -14.10 2.10 5.71
CA TYR A 9 -14.62 1.05 6.58
C TYR A 9 -13.63 -0.10 6.70
N TYR A 10 -13.83 -0.88 7.75
CA TYR A 10 -12.98 -2.01 8.10
C TYR A 10 -13.83 -3.25 8.40
N ARG A 11 -13.33 -4.43 8.03
CA ARG A 11 -13.88 -5.72 8.48
C ARG A 11 -12.78 -6.52 9.15
N TYR A 12 -13.18 -7.25 10.18
CA TYR A 12 -12.28 -8.03 11.03
C TYR A 12 -12.75 -9.48 11.08
N ASP A 13 -11.80 -10.40 11.23
CA ASP A 13 -12.10 -11.81 11.49
C ASP A 13 -12.48 -12.06 12.96
N ALA A 14 -12.72 -13.32 13.31
CA ALA A 14 -13.08 -13.72 14.68
C ALA A 14 -11.95 -13.49 15.71
N ARG A 15 -10.73 -13.18 15.27
CA ARG A 15 -9.56 -12.86 16.12
C ARG A 15 -9.28 -11.36 16.15
N SER A 16 -10.22 -10.55 15.67
CA SER A 16 -10.08 -9.09 15.54
C SER A 16 -8.93 -8.65 14.63
N GLN A 17 -8.46 -9.51 13.72
CA GLN A 17 -7.49 -9.13 12.70
C GLN A 17 -8.19 -8.50 11.51
N ARG A 18 -7.67 -7.39 10.99
CA ARG A 18 -8.26 -6.70 9.84
C ARG A 18 -8.12 -7.58 8.59
N VAL A 19 -9.25 -7.91 7.97
CA VAL A 19 -9.30 -8.71 6.73
C VAL A 19 -9.73 -7.90 5.51
N VAL A 20 -10.43 -6.78 5.71
CA VAL A 20 -10.80 -5.87 4.61
C VAL A 20 -10.67 -4.43 5.06
N LYS A 21 -10.20 -3.60 4.13
CA LYS A 21 -10.29 -2.15 4.18
C LYS A 21 -10.93 -1.64 2.89
N GLY A 22 -11.95 -0.81 2.99
CA GLY A 22 -12.58 -0.18 1.83
C GLY A 22 -12.70 1.32 2.03
N SER A 23 -12.43 2.10 1.00
CA SER A 23 -12.58 3.56 1.05
C SER A 23 -13.24 4.11 -0.20
N ARG A 24 -13.85 5.28 -0.03
CA ARG A 24 -14.41 6.09 -1.10
C ARG A 24 -13.99 7.53 -0.91
N ARG A 25 -13.56 8.15 -2.00
CA ARG A 25 -13.24 9.58 -2.06
C ARG A 25 -13.95 10.24 -3.22
N GLN A 26 -14.52 11.41 -2.99
CA GLN A 26 -15.04 12.27 -4.04
C GLN A 26 -13.94 13.21 -4.52
N THR A 27 -13.60 13.12 -5.80
CA THR A 27 -12.59 13.96 -6.43
C THR A 27 -13.22 14.84 -7.52
N GLY A 28 -12.50 15.86 -7.99
CA GLY A 28 -12.96 16.68 -9.11
C GLY A 28 -13.21 15.89 -10.41
N SER A 29 -12.58 14.72 -10.55
CA SER A 29 -12.74 13.80 -11.68
C SER A 29 -13.75 12.68 -11.44
N GLY A 30 -14.49 12.70 -10.32
CA GLY A 30 -15.52 11.73 -9.97
C GLY A 30 -15.26 10.96 -8.67
N THR A 31 -16.03 9.91 -8.43
CA THR A 31 -15.86 9.05 -7.26
C THR A 31 -14.72 8.05 -7.49
N GLN A 32 -13.76 7.99 -6.58
CA GLN A 32 -12.74 6.94 -6.52
C GLN A 32 -13.04 5.98 -5.37
N THR A 33 -13.00 4.68 -5.65
CA THR A 33 -13.10 3.65 -4.61
C THR A 33 -11.87 2.76 -4.60
N GLN A 34 -11.49 2.32 -3.41
CA GLN A 34 -10.39 1.40 -3.18
C GLN A 34 -10.87 0.29 -2.25
N ARG A 35 -10.45 -0.94 -2.51
CA ARG A 35 -10.64 -2.07 -1.61
C ARG A 35 -9.35 -2.87 -1.47
N VAL A 36 -8.99 -3.20 -0.24
CA VAL A 36 -7.88 -4.09 0.10
C VAL A 36 -8.43 -5.29 0.87
N VAL A 37 -8.07 -6.49 0.43
CA VAL A 37 -8.31 -7.74 1.16
C VAL A 37 -6.97 -8.25 1.69
N TYR A 38 -6.90 -8.51 2.99
CA TYR A 38 -5.71 -8.99 3.68
C TYR A 38 -5.82 -10.50 3.89
N LEU A 39 -4.86 -11.23 3.34
CA LEU A 39 -4.72 -12.69 3.43
C LEU A 39 -3.33 -13.03 4.01
N PRO A 40 -3.11 -14.27 4.49
CA PRO A 40 -1.78 -14.69 4.93
C PRO A 40 -0.74 -14.52 3.82
N GLY A 41 0.22 -13.60 4.02
CA GLY A 41 1.30 -13.31 3.08
C GLY A 41 0.88 -12.60 1.79
N LEU A 42 -0.34 -12.08 1.69
CA LEU A 42 -0.87 -11.48 0.46
C LEU A 42 -1.86 -10.35 0.75
N GLU A 43 -1.71 -9.23 0.04
CA GLU A 43 -2.72 -8.18 -0.03
C GLU A 43 -3.26 -8.06 -1.46
N LEU A 44 -4.59 -8.07 -1.60
CA LEU A 44 -5.27 -7.87 -2.88
C LEU A 44 -5.88 -6.48 -2.90
N ARG A 45 -5.35 -5.60 -3.74
CA ARG A 45 -5.74 -4.19 -3.85
C ARG A 45 -6.44 -3.96 -5.18
N THR A 46 -7.66 -3.43 -5.13
CA THR A 46 -8.45 -3.07 -6.31
C THR A 46 -8.88 -1.61 -6.22
N LYS A 47 -8.83 -0.90 -7.36
CA LYS A 47 -9.27 0.50 -7.48
C LYS A 47 -10.35 0.62 -8.56
N SER A 48 -11.23 1.61 -8.42
CA SER A 48 -12.23 1.93 -9.44
C SER A 48 -11.62 2.37 -10.79
N SER A 49 -10.34 2.70 -10.84
CA SER A 49 -9.59 2.94 -12.08
C SER A 49 -9.39 1.69 -12.94
N GLY A 50 -9.67 0.49 -12.41
CA GLY A 50 -9.39 -0.79 -13.06
C GLY A 50 -8.02 -1.38 -12.70
N GLU A 51 -7.27 -0.74 -11.80
CA GLU A 51 -6.02 -1.28 -11.25
C GLU A 51 -6.33 -2.44 -10.28
N SER A 52 -5.69 -3.58 -10.51
CA SER A 52 -5.66 -4.74 -9.62
C SER A 52 -4.21 -5.09 -9.31
N LEU A 53 -3.81 -4.93 -8.05
CA LEU A 53 -2.46 -5.15 -7.54
C LEU A 53 -2.47 -6.20 -6.44
N GLN A 54 -1.69 -7.25 -6.63
CA GLN A 54 -1.33 -8.23 -5.61
C GLN A 54 0.00 -7.83 -4.97
N THR A 55 0.04 -7.75 -3.64
CA THR A 55 1.27 -7.54 -2.88
C THR A 55 1.59 -8.80 -2.09
N VAL A 56 2.56 -9.58 -2.54
CA VAL A 56 3.05 -10.76 -1.78
C VAL A 56 4.05 -10.28 -0.74
N VAL A 57 3.92 -10.75 0.50
CA VAL A 57 4.76 -10.33 1.63
C VAL A 57 5.51 -11.54 2.18
N ALA A 58 6.84 -11.45 2.18
CA ALA A 58 7.73 -12.46 2.72
C ALA A 58 8.79 -11.78 3.62
N GLY A 59 8.55 -11.78 4.94
CA GLY A 59 9.42 -11.07 5.89
C GLY A 59 9.43 -9.57 5.59
N ASN A 60 10.61 -9.02 5.33
CA ASN A 60 10.85 -7.61 4.98
C ASN A 60 10.86 -7.36 3.46
N VAL A 61 10.45 -8.33 2.65
CA VAL A 61 10.40 -8.22 1.19
C VAL A 61 8.96 -8.22 0.71
N ARG A 62 8.64 -7.33 -0.23
CA ARG A 62 7.34 -7.29 -0.92
C ARG A 62 7.53 -7.45 -2.42
N LEU A 63 6.66 -8.23 -3.04
CA LEU A 63 6.53 -8.32 -4.49
C LEU A 63 5.27 -7.56 -4.92
N LEU A 64 5.39 -6.67 -5.90
CA LEU A 64 4.26 -5.95 -6.48
C LEU A 64 3.90 -6.55 -7.84
N HIS A 65 2.80 -7.29 -7.89
CA HIS A 65 2.27 -7.91 -9.11
C HIS A 65 0.94 -7.26 -9.51
N TRP A 66 0.91 -6.55 -10.63
CA TRP A 66 -0.31 -6.05 -11.23
C TRP A 66 -0.93 -7.09 -12.15
N GLU A 67 -2.18 -7.45 -11.87
CA GLU A 67 -3.01 -8.24 -12.81
C GLU A 67 -3.59 -7.34 -13.91
N SER A 68 -3.88 -6.08 -13.57
CA SER A 68 -4.45 -5.09 -14.49
C SER A 68 -4.12 -3.66 -14.06
N GLY A 69 -4.14 -2.73 -15.02
CA GLY A 69 -3.96 -1.30 -14.74
C GLY A 69 -2.59 -0.93 -14.17
N LYS A 70 -1.54 -1.70 -14.51
CA LYS A 70 -0.16 -1.40 -14.11
C LYS A 70 0.24 0.02 -14.57
N PRO A 71 0.78 0.86 -13.68
CA PRO A 71 1.31 2.17 -14.07
C PRO A 71 2.40 2.07 -15.13
N GLU A 72 2.51 3.11 -15.95
CA GLU A 72 3.65 3.30 -16.85
C GLU A 72 4.93 3.59 -16.05
N GLY A 73 6.08 3.17 -16.57
CA GLY A 73 7.37 3.38 -15.91
C GLY A 73 7.71 2.41 -14.77
N LEU A 74 6.79 1.52 -14.37
CA LEU A 74 7.07 0.46 -13.41
C LEU A 74 7.15 -0.91 -14.06
N ASN A 75 8.09 -1.74 -13.60
CA ASN A 75 8.12 -3.16 -13.94
C ASN A 75 6.99 -3.89 -13.21
N ASN A 76 6.41 -4.89 -13.87
CA ASN A 76 5.57 -5.85 -13.15
C ASN A 76 6.48 -6.77 -12.33
N ASP A 77 5.93 -7.36 -11.28
CA ASP A 77 6.68 -8.28 -10.41
C ASP A 77 7.91 -7.63 -9.76
N GLY A 78 7.84 -6.32 -9.51
CA GLY A 78 8.93 -5.59 -8.88
C GLY A 78 9.08 -5.93 -7.40
N LEU A 79 10.30 -6.24 -6.98
CA LEU A 79 10.66 -6.47 -5.58
C LEU A 79 10.94 -5.16 -4.85
N ARG A 80 10.53 -5.12 -3.59
CA ARG A 80 10.74 -4.02 -2.64
C ARG A 80 11.32 -4.59 -1.37
N TYR A 81 12.58 -4.26 -1.09
CA TYR A 81 13.28 -4.69 0.12
C TYR A 81 13.21 -3.57 1.15
N SER A 82 12.60 -3.84 2.29
CA SER A 82 12.53 -2.91 3.42
C SER A 82 13.69 -3.14 4.38
N TYR A 83 14.42 -2.07 4.71
CA TYR A 83 15.41 -2.07 5.78
C TYR A 83 14.86 -1.30 6.98
N ASP A 84 14.64 -2.05 8.05
CA ASP A 84 14.01 -1.53 9.25
C ASP A 84 15.05 -0.99 10.23
N ASN A 85 14.65 0.02 11.02
CA ASN A 85 15.40 0.46 12.17
C ASN A 85 15.19 -0.48 13.38
N LEU A 86 15.83 -0.19 14.51
CA LEU A 86 15.75 -1.01 15.73
C LEU A 86 14.31 -1.25 16.24
N THR A 87 13.38 -0.34 15.97
CA THR A 87 11.98 -0.43 16.40
C THR A 87 11.05 -1.02 15.34
N GLY A 88 11.58 -1.47 14.19
CA GLY A 88 10.80 -2.09 13.12
C GLY A 88 10.15 -1.11 12.14
N ASN A 89 10.56 0.17 12.12
CA ASN A 89 10.11 1.12 11.11
C ASN A 89 10.98 1.00 9.86
N CYS A 90 10.37 0.92 8.68
CA CYS A 90 11.07 0.86 7.40
C CYS A 90 11.70 2.21 7.06
N GLY A 91 13.03 2.32 7.17
CA GLY A 91 13.75 3.57 6.90
C GLY A 91 14.24 3.71 5.46
N LEU A 92 14.44 2.59 4.77
CA LEU A 92 14.95 2.55 3.40
C LEU A 92 14.25 1.43 2.63
N GLU A 93 13.77 1.75 1.43
CA GLU A 93 13.26 0.78 0.45
C GLU A 93 14.20 0.76 -0.75
N VAL A 94 14.65 -0.43 -1.16
CA VAL A 94 15.46 -0.63 -2.38
C VAL A 94 14.82 -1.66 -3.31
N ASP A 95 15.16 -1.55 -4.60
CA ASP A 95 14.73 -2.51 -5.62
C ASP A 95 15.64 -3.76 -5.67
N GLU A 96 15.36 -4.65 -6.62
CA GLU A 96 16.11 -5.89 -6.87
C GLU A 96 17.56 -5.69 -7.32
N ASP A 97 17.88 -4.53 -7.89
CA ASP A 97 19.23 -4.14 -8.28
C ASP A 97 19.99 -3.45 -7.13
N GLY A 98 19.34 -3.25 -5.98
CA GLY A 98 19.87 -2.54 -4.83
C GLY A 98 19.86 -1.02 -4.99
N CYS A 99 19.14 -0.48 -5.97
CA CYS A 99 18.96 0.95 -6.12
C CYS A 99 17.92 1.47 -5.12
N ILE A 100 18.18 2.66 -4.57
CA ILE A 100 17.28 3.29 -3.60
C ILE A 100 15.99 3.69 -4.32
N ILE A 101 14.87 3.22 -3.80
CA ILE A 101 13.53 3.65 -4.20
C ILE A 101 13.09 4.80 -3.31
N SER A 102 13.13 4.60 -1.99
CA SER A 102 12.65 5.62 -1.05
C SER A 102 13.40 5.56 0.27
N ALA A 103 13.43 6.68 0.97
CA ALA A 103 13.89 6.78 2.35
C ALA A 103 12.87 7.55 3.18
N GLU A 104 12.62 7.05 4.39
CA GLU A 104 11.68 7.66 5.34
C GLU A 104 12.30 7.71 6.74
N GLU A 105 12.20 8.86 7.41
CA GLU A 105 12.57 9.01 8.81
C GLU A 105 11.36 9.36 9.65
N TYR A 106 11.39 8.96 10.92
CA TYR A 106 10.26 9.08 11.83
C TYR A 106 10.63 9.87 13.08
N TYR A 107 9.75 10.76 13.49
CA TYR A 107 9.73 11.29 14.86
C TYR A 107 9.49 10.16 15.87
N PRO A 108 9.85 10.35 17.15
CA PRO A 108 9.76 9.30 18.17
C PRO A 108 8.37 8.64 18.32
N TYR A 109 7.29 9.35 17.98
CA TYR A 109 5.91 8.85 18.08
C TYR A 109 5.30 8.46 16.73
N GLY A 110 6.11 8.25 15.69
CA GLY A 110 5.69 7.63 14.44
C GLY A 110 5.19 8.57 13.34
N GLY A 111 5.21 9.89 13.56
CA GLY A 111 5.01 10.84 12.47
C GLY A 111 6.21 10.90 11.54
N THR A 112 5.99 10.95 10.23
CA THR A 112 7.06 11.10 9.23
C THR A 112 7.74 12.46 9.36
N SER A 113 9.06 12.46 9.62
CA SER A 113 9.89 13.68 9.69
C SER A 113 10.56 14.00 8.36
N LEU A 114 10.92 12.97 7.60
CA LEU A 114 11.50 13.08 6.27
C LEU A 114 10.92 11.99 5.38
N TRP A 115 10.62 12.32 4.13
CA TRP A 115 10.22 11.37 3.10
C TRP A 115 10.82 11.78 1.75
N THR A 116 11.47 10.85 1.06
CA THR A 116 11.98 11.01 -0.31
C THR A 116 11.78 9.74 -1.11
N GLY A 117 11.39 9.87 -2.38
CA GLY A 117 11.23 8.77 -3.34
C GLY A 117 10.74 9.26 -4.69
#